data_AF-A0A533S693-F1
#
_entry.id   AF-A0A533S693-F1
#
_cell.length_a   1.000
_cell.length_b   1.000
_cell.length_c   1.000
_cell.angle_alpha   90.00
_cell.angle_beta   90.00
_cell.angle_gamma   90.00
#
_symmetry.space_group_name_H-M   'P 1'
#
loop_
_entity.id
_entity.type
_entity.pdbx_description
1 polymer ?
#
loop_
_entity_poly.entity_id
_entity_poly.type
_entity_poly.pdbx_seq_one_letter_code
_entity_poly.pdbx_strand_id
1 'polypeptide(L)' 'MTLFHGALFATGLALIIWGLPAAHRLRNPLNCLAALAVLAGVIAGLIGTLLILVPDFFKG' A
#
# COMPACT_ATOMS: atom_id res chain seq x y z
N MET A 1 10.23 -16.54 -0.57
CA MET A 1 10.62 -15.16 -0.22
C MET A 1 9.93 -14.14 -1.13
N THR A 2 10.02 -14.27 -2.46
CA THR A 2 9.35 -13.40 -3.45
C THR A 2 7.82 -13.31 -3.31
N LEU A 3 7.15 -14.41 -2.94
CA LEU A 3 5.70 -14.47 -2.73
C LEU A 3 5.18 -13.47 -1.68
N PHE A 4 5.93 -13.26 -0.59
CA PHE A 4 5.55 -12.33 0.47
C PHE A 4 5.69 -10.87 0.03
N HIS A 5 6.75 -10.55 -0.73
CA HIS A 5 6.96 -9.21 -1.28
C HIS A 5 5.94 -8.87 -2.38
N GLY A 6 5.63 -9.85 -3.23
CA GLY A 6 4.56 -9.73 -4.23
C GLY A 6 3.19 -9.51 -3.58
N ALA A 7 2.90 -10.22 -2.49
CA ALA A 7 1.68 -9.98 -1.71
C ALA A 7 1.66 -8.54 -1.18
N LEU A 8 2.74 -8.06 -0.56
CA LEU A 8 2.86 -6.68 -0.03
C LEU A 8 2.59 -5.61 -1.10
N PHE A 9 3.15 -5.81 -2.29
CA PHE A 9 2.90 -4.93 -3.43
C PHE A 9 1.42 -4.97 -3.87
N ALA A 10 0.84 -6.16 -3.97
CA ALA A 10 -0.56 -6.33 -4.36
C ALA A 10 -1.54 -5.73 -3.33
N THR A 11 -1.29 -5.90 -2.02
CA THR A 11 -2.12 -5.28 -0.98
C THR A 11 -2.01 -3.77 -1.02
N GLY A 12 -0.80 -3.24 -1.28
CA GLY A 12 -0.57 -1.80 -1.46
C GLY A 12 -1.40 -1.23 -2.62
N LEU A 13 -1.36 -1.90 -3.79
CA LEU A 13 -2.16 -1.55 -4.95
C LEU A 13 -3.67 -1.61 -4.66
N ALA A 14 -4.13 -2.67 -4.01
CA ALA A 14 -5.54 -2.83 -3.65
C ALA A 14 -6.02 -1.70 -2.73
N LEU A 15 -5.20 -1.31 -1.74
CA LEU A 15 -5.48 -0.20 -0.84
C LEU A 15 -5.52 1.16 -1.54
N ILE A 16 -4.67 1.39 -2.55
CA ILE A 16 -4.69 2.63 -3.34
C ILE A 16 -5.94 2.66 -4.23
N ILE A 17 -6.21 1.59 -4.97
CA ILE A 17 -7.34 1.49 -5.90
C ILE A 17 -8.67 1.60 -5.17
N TRP A 18 -8.79 1.02 -3.98
CA TRP A 18 -10.00 1.12 -3.15
C TRP A 18 -10.06 2.44 -2.36
N GLY A 19 -8.94 2.87 -1.79
CA GLY A 19 -8.87 4.01 -0.89
C GLY A 19 -9.10 5.35 -1.57
N LEU A 20 -8.68 5.53 -2.84
CA LEU A 20 -8.95 6.76 -3.61
C LEU A 20 -10.45 7.04 -3.79
N PRO A 21 -11.24 6.10 -4.37
CA PRO A 21 -12.68 6.31 -4.53
C PRO A 21 -13.41 6.31 -3.18
N ALA A 22 -12.94 5.55 -2.19
CA ALA A 22 -13.50 5.58 -0.84
C ALA A 22 -13.31 6.96 -0.18
N ALA A 23 -12.12 7.56 -0.24
CA ALA A 23 -11.88 8.91 0.27
C ALA A 23 -12.79 9.94 -0.42
N HIS A 24 -12.99 9.81 -1.73
CA HIS A 24 -13.87 10.72 -2.45
C HIS A 24 -15.37 10.53 -2.12
N ARG A 25 -15.81 9.31 -1.77
CA ARG A 25 -17.23 9.02 -1.50
C ARG A 25 -17.64 9.09 -0.03
N LEU A 26 -16.72 8.93 0.93
CA LEU A 26 -17.06 8.88 2.35
C LEU A 26 -17.17 10.27 3.00
N ARG A 27 -18.20 10.44 3.85
CA ARG A 27 -18.40 11.63 4.69
C ARG A 27 -17.37 11.70 5.81
N ASN A 28 -17.01 12.92 6.22
CA ASN A 28 -16.13 13.21 7.35
C ASN A 28 -16.70 12.57 8.64
N PRO A 29 -15.94 11.81 9.47
CA PRO A 29 -14.47 11.66 9.53
C PRO A 29 -13.88 10.45 8.79
N LEU A 30 -14.70 9.61 8.17
CA LEU A 30 -14.23 8.37 7.53
C LEU A 30 -13.34 8.63 6.31
N ASN A 31 -13.41 9.84 5.74
CA ASN A 31 -12.52 10.30 4.68
C ASN A 31 -11.04 10.35 5.14
N CYS A 32 -10.77 10.77 6.39
CA CYS A 32 -9.41 10.74 6.96
C CYS A 32 -8.88 9.30 7.09
N LEU A 33 -9.73 8.35 7.49
CA LEU A 33 -9.35 6.94 7.57
C LEU A 33 -9.07 6.35 6.18
N ALA A 34 -9.87 6.72 5.17
CA ALA A 34 -9.63 6.31 3.79
C ALA A 34 -8.32 6.90 3.24
N ALA A 35 -8.02 8.17 3.53
CA ALA A 35 -6.76 8.80 3.15
C ALA A 35 -5.55 8.13 3.84
N LEU A 36 -5.66 7.78 5.12
CA LEU A 36 -4.63 7.02 5.84
C LEU A 36 -4.44 5.63 5.24
N ALA A 37 -5.52 4.95 4.84
CA ALA A 37 -5.45 3.65 4.17
C ALA A 37 -4.73 3.74 2.82
N VAL A 38 -4.99 4.79 2.03
CA VAL A 38 -4.24 5.07 0.78
C VAL A 38 -2.76 5.27 1.07
N LEU A 39 -2.42 6.11 2.06
CA LEU A 39 -1.02 6.36 2.42
C LEU A 39 -0.30 5.08 2.85
N ALA A 40 -0.94 4.26 3.68
CA ALA A 40 -0.43 2.95 4.05
C ALA A 40 -0.24 2.03 2.83
N GLY A 41 -1.19 2.06 1.89
CA GLY A 41 -1.09 1.33 0.62
C GLY A 41 0.09 1.77 -0.24
N VAL A 42 0.35 3.07 -0.34
CA VAL A 42 1.51 3.63 -1.05
C VAL A 42 2.82 3.17 -0.41
N ILE A 43 2.94 3.26 0.92
CA ILE A 43 4.13 2.81 1.64
C ILE A 43 4.36 1.31 1.43
N ALA A 44 3.32 0.50 1.59
CA ALA A 44 3.39 -0.95 1.38
C ALA A 44 3.75 -1.30 -0.08
N GLY A 45 3.16 -0.60 -1.05
CA GLY A 45 3.47 -0.75 -2.46
C GLY A 45 4.94 -0.46 -2.74
N LEU A 46 5.46 0.68 -2.29
CA LEU A 46 6.85 1.07 -2.47
C LEU A 46 7.83 0.09 -1.81
N ILE A 47 7.56 -0.34 -0.57
CA ILE A 47 8.40 -1.32 0.12
C ILE A 47 8.36 -2.67 -0.60
N GLY A 48 7.19 -3.12 -1.03
CA GLY A 48 7.02 -4.34 -1.82
C GLY A 48 7.81 -4.28 -3.13
N THR A 49 7.68 -3.19 -3.89
CA THR A 49 8.45 -2.97 -5.12
C THR A 49 9.95 -2.95 -4.87
N LEU A 50 10.41 -2.24 -3.83
CA LEU A 50 11.82 -2.17 -3.46
C LEU A 50 12.39 -3.56 -3.13
N LEU A 51 11.65 -4.36 -2.35
CA LEU A 51 12.07 -5.71 -1.96
C LEU A 51 12.00 -6.72 -3.11
N ILE A 52 11.16 -6.50 -4.11
CA ILE A 52 11.12 -7.30 -5.34
C ILE A 52 12.34 -6.99 -6.23
N LEU A 53 12.66 -5.71 -6.40
CA LEU A 53 13.76 -5.27 -7.26
C LEU A 53 15.14 -5.48 -6.61
N VAL A 54 15.24 -5.27 -5.30
CA VAL A 54 16.46 -5.42 -4.51
C VAL A 54 16.18 -6.34 -3.33
N PRO A 55 16.17 -7.66 -3.56
CA PRO A 55 16.08 -8.61 -2.47
C PRO A 55 17.26 -8.38 -1.50
N ASP A 56 16.97 -8.39 -0.20
CA ASP A 56 17.94 -8.17 0.89
C ASP A 56 18.37 -6.72 1.17
N PHE A 57 17.69 -5.70 0.62
CA PHE A 57 17.97 -4.28 0.91
C PHE A 57 18.04 -3.94 2.41
N PHE A 58 17.22 -4.56 3.25
CA PHE A 58 17.19 -4.31 4.70
C PHE A 58 18.11 -5.23 5.53
N LYS A 59 18.85 -6.17 4.91
CA LYS A 59 19.73 -7.12 5.62
C LYS A 59 21.19 -6.63 5.72
N GLY A 60 21.38 -5.30 5.84
CA GLY A 60 22.70 -4.68 5.99
C GLY A 60 23.55 -5.29 7.09
#